data_AF-A0A4Y8SLD9-F1
#
_entry.id   AF-A0A4Y8SLD9-F1
#
_cell.length_a   1.000
_cell.length_b   1.000
_cell.length_c   1.000
_cell.angle_alpha   90.00
_cell.angle_beta   90.00
_cell.angle_gamma   90.00
#
_symmetry.space_group_name_H-M   'P 1'
#
loop_
_entity.id
_entity.type
_entity.pdbx_description
1 polymer ?
#
loop_
_entity_poly.entity_id
_entity_poly.type
_entity_poly.pdbx_seq_one_letter_code
_entity_poly.pdbx_strand_id
1 'polypeptide(L)'
;MAVLFTACNTGAKRGKDLSEKDLQYIRKLGLLDKDENIIQFDAQGATLWYSVKQGGSFFSDKRVAGYWVAQDERQKTKVDYAFYKDIDSIALKDRSTALTYASYLTVFKHDGTKFRAYINGNKQKVEYFYKSALGEWMKHRAIRPDASAPVVNRSKQIDVNTRQMMMTGKMDTTIYGNQIIYPFKDTSYKCESRVKY
;
A
#
# COMPACT_ATOMS: atom_id res chain seq x y z
N MET A 1 -24.42 33.55 8.64
CA MET A 1 -23.02 33.20 8.31
C MET A 1 -22.96 31.71 8.04
N ALA A 2 -22.69 31.31 6.80
CA ALA A 2 -22.53 29.91 6.43
C ALA A 2 -21.06 29.51 6.55
N VAL A 3 -20.76 28.53 7.42
CA VAL A 3 -19.43 27.93 7.55
C VAL A 3 -19.31 26.85 6.49
N LEU A 4 -18.66 27.18 5.36
CA LEU A 4 -18.33 26.23 4.32
C LEU A 4 -17.10 25.42 4.76
N PHE A 5 -17.31 24.22 5.30
CA PHE A 5 -16.25 23.22 5.42
C PHE A 5 -15.90 22.74 4.01
N THR A 6 -14.93 23.40 3.37
CA THR A 6 -14.28 22.80 2.20
C THR A 6 -13.52 21.57 2.70
N ALA A 7 -14.07 20.39 2.43
CA ALA A 7 -13.38 19.14 2.66
C ALA A 7 -12.15 19.13 1.73
N CYS A 8 -11.02 19.62 2.26
CA CYS A 8 -9.75 19.54 1.60
C CYS A 8 -9.41 18.06 1.47
N ASN A 9 -9.33 17.55 0.25
CA ASN A 9 -9.07 16.14 -0.05
C ASN A 9 -7.58 15.83 0.20
N THR A 10 -7.15 15.88 1.46
CA THR A 10 -5.73 15.97 1.87
C THR A 10 -5.09 14.60 2.05
N GLY A 11 -4.82 13.92 0.95
CA GLY A 11 -3.69 13.01 1.06
C GLY A 11 -3.25 12.24 -0.17
N ALA A 12 -4.06 12.14 -1.22
CA ALA A 12 -3.57 11.62 -2.50
C ALA A 12 -3.15 12.82 -3.33
N LYS A 13 -1.85 13.04 -3.47
CA LYS A 13 -1.32 14.06 -4.37
C LYS A 13 -1.20 13.42 -5.75
N ARG A 14 -1.56 14.14 -6.81
CA ARG A 14 -1.07 13.77 -8.14
C ARG A 14 0.43 14.06 -8.17
N GLY A 15 1.20 13.39 -9.01
CA GLY A 15 2.64 13.68 -9.07
C GLY A 15 2.94 15.13 -9.45
N LYS A 16 2.08 15.76 -10.26
CA LYS A 16 2.17 17.21 -10.56
C LYS A 16 1.92 18.13 -9.37
N ASP A 17 1.33 17.63 -8.29
CA ASP A 17 1.08 18.38 -7.06
C ASP A 17 2.28 18.25 -6.07
N LEU A 18 3.34 17.51 -6.44
CA LEU A 18 4.62 17.47 -5.70
C LEU A 18 5.51 18.64 -6.09
N SER A 19 6.24 19.19 -5.11
CA SER A 19 7.22 20.23 -5.40
C SER A 19 8.44 19.64 -6.11
N GLU A 20 9.19 20.47 -6.85
CA GLU A 20 10.45 20.02 -7.46
C GLU A 20 11.46 19.50 -6.42
N LYS A 21 11.44 20.05 -5.20
CA LYS A 21 12.26 19.56 -4.08
C LYS A 21 11.87 18.13 -3.67
N ASP A 22 10.57 17.83 -3.65
CA ASP A 22 10.05 16.48 -3.35
C ASP A 22 10.44 15.49 -4.45
N LEU A 23 10.29 15.87 -5.72
CA LEU A 23 10.68 15.05 -6.86
C LEU A 23 12.18 14.76 -6.86
N GLN A 24 13.03 15.77 -6.62
CA GLN A 24 14.47 15.58 -6.50
C GLN A 24 14.85 14.66 -5.34
N TYR A 25 14.13 14.73 -4.22
CA TYR A 25 14.35 13.83 -3.10
C TYR A 25 14.06 12.38 -3.49
N ILE A 26 12.91 12.11 -4.12
CA ILE A 26 12.53 10.76 -4.58
C ILE A 26 13.54 10.24 -5.62
N ARG A 27 14.01 11.09 -6.54
CA ARG A 27 15.07 10.75 -7.51
C ARG A 27 16.38 10.36 -6.80
N LYS A 28 16.79 11.10 -5.76
CA LYS A 28 18.00 10.78 -4.96
C LYS A 28 17.89 9.44 -4.22
N LEU A 29 16.68 8.98 -3.92
CA LEU A 29 16.45 7.63 -3.38
C LEU A 29 16.57 6.52 -4.45
N GLY A 30 16.79 6.86 -5.72
CA GLY A 30 16.86 5.90 -6.82
C GLY A 30 15.51 5.36 -7.26
N LEU A 31 14.42 6.04 -6.90
CA LEU A 31 13.04 5.56 -7.11
C LEU A 31 12.35 6.14 -8.33
N LEU A 32 12.88 7.22 -8.88
CA LEU A 32 12.28 7.94 -10.01
C LEU A 32 13.37 8.27 -11.01
N ASP A 33 13.19 7.86 -12.27
CA ASP A 33 14.09 8.27 -13.34
C ASP A 33 13.91 9.76 -13.66
N LYS A 34 14.84 10.34 -14.43
CA LYS A 34 14.78 11.75 -14.83
C LYS A 34 13.47 12.09 -15.57
N ASP A 35 13.07 11.21 -16.49
CA ASP A 35 11.93 11.41 -17.40
C ASP A 35 10.68 10.62 -16.98
N GLU A 36 10.66 10.11 -15.75
CA GLU A 36 9.52 9.34 -15.22
C GLU A 36 8.54 10.24 -14.48
N ASN A 37 7.25 10.09 -14.79
CA ASN A 37 6.20 10.93 -14.23
C ASN A 37 5.40 10.18 -13.18
N ILE A 38 5.41 10.69 -11.94
CA ILE A 38 4.52 10.18 -10.91
C ILE A 38 3.07 10.52 -11.30
N ILE A 39 2.20 9.53 -11.34
CA ILE A 39 0.77 9.75 -11.61
C ILE A 39 0.07 10.09 -10.29
N GLN A 40 0.34 9.31 -9.25
CA GLN A 40 -0.23 9.52 -7.92
C GLN A 40 0.74 9.12 -6.82
N PHE A 41 0.72 9.92 -5.75
CA PHE A 41 1.61 9.83 -4.60
C PHE A 41 0.81 9.89 -3.30
N ASP A 42 1.15 9.02 -2.37
CA ASP A 42 0.69 9.04 -0.98
C ASP A 42 1.87 9.24 -0.03
N ALA A 43 1.86 10.36 0.69
CA ALA A 43 2.87 10.66 1.69
C ALA A 43 2.61 9.86 2.96
N GLN A 44 3.67 9.35 3.59
CA GLN A 44 3.61 8.64 4.85
C GLN A 44 4.52 9.31 5.88
N GLY A 45 4.19 9.14 7.16
CA GLY A 45 4.98 9.67 8.26
C GLY A 45 4.53 9.11 9.60
N ALA A 46 5.43 9.14 10.58
CA ALA A 46 5.17 8.67 11.95
C ALA A 46 4.44 9.73 12.81
N THR A 47 4.32 10.94 12.30
CA THR A 47 3.76 12.12 12.98
C THR A 47 2.56 12.66 12.23
N LEU A 48 1.76 13.50 12.91
CA LEU A 48 0.58 14.18 12.34
C LEU A 48 0.87 14.99 11.05
N TRP A 49 2.15 15.32 10.83
CA TRP A 49 2.64 15.85 9.57
C TRP A 49 3.17 14.70 8.70
N TYR A 50 2.46 14.37 7.62
CA TYR A 50 2.99 13.49 6.58
C TYR A 50 4.12 14.20 5.84
N SER A 51 5.28 13.54 5.71
CA SER A 51 6.43 14.12 5.02
C SER A 51 6.93 13.19 3.95
N VAL A 52 7.04 13.72 2.73
CA VAL A 52 7.73 13.05 1.61
C VAL A 52 9.13 12.60 2.04
N LYS A 53 9.77 13.28 2.99
CA LYS A 53 11.10 12.87 3.47
C LYS A 53 11.08 11.59 4.30
N GLN A 54 9.99 11.28 5.00
CA GLN A 54 9.92 10.13 5.88
C GLN A 54 9.44 8.86 5.17
N GLY A 55 8.48 8.99 4.26
CA GLY A 55 8.02 7.83 3.51
C GLY A 55 6.97 8.20 2.47
N GLY A 56 6.76 7.29 1.55
CA GLY A 56 5.74 7.46 0.53
C GLY A 56 5.54 6.24 -0.31
N SER A 57 4.36 6.14 -0.91
CA SER A 57 4.04 5.17 -1.95
C SER A 57 3.55 5.90 -3.19
N PHE A 58 3.93 5.41 -4.36
CA PHE A 58 3.47 6.00 -5.60
C PHE A 58 3.40 4.97 -6.72
N PHE A 59 2.70 5.35 -7.78
CA PHE A 59 2.84 4.74 -9.09
C PHE A 59 3.05 5.83 -10.14
N SER A 60 3.83 5.48 -11.14
CA SER A 60 4.25 6.36 -12.24
C SER A 60 3.80 5.80 -13.58
N ASP A 61 4.21 6.42 -14.68
CA ASP A 61 4.12 5.85 -16.02
C ASP A 61 5.03 4.61 -16.25
N LYS A 62 5.77 4.15 -15.24
CA LYS A 62 6.70 3.00 -15.37
C LYS A 62 6.60 1.94 -14.27
N ARG A 63 6.30 2.32 -13.03
CA ARG A 63 6.49 1.44 -11.86
C ARG A 63 5.49 1.70 -10.74
N VAL A 64 5.39 0.74 -9.83
CA VAL A 64 4.86 0.95 -8.47
C VAL A 64 6.04 0.95 -7.52
N ALA A 65 6.04 1.87 -6.55
CA ALA A 65 7.13 2.03 -5.60
C ALA A 65 6.63 2.43 -4.20
N GLY A 66 7.45 2.13 -3.20
CA GLY A 66 7.27 2.54 -1.81
C GLY A 66 8.60 2.70 -1.11
N TYR A 67 8.67 3.64 -0.16
CA TYR A 67 9.85 3.82 0.67
C TYR A 67 9.52 4.28 2.08
N TRP A 68 10.46 4.00 2.98
CA TRP A 68 10.47 4.46 4.35
C TRP A 68 11.89 4.80 4.78
N VAL A 69 12.11 6.05 5.14
CA VAL A 69 13.36 6.56 5.69
C VAL A 69 13.22 6.58 7.20
N ALA A 70 13.99 5.75 7.87
CA ALA A 70 14.01 5.73 9.32
C ALA A 70 14.68 6.99 9.87
N GLN A 71 14.22 7.46 11.03
CA GLN A 71 14.80 8.61 11.72
C GLN A 71 16.10 8.26 12.47
N ASP A 72 16.31 6.98 12.78
CA ASP A 72 17.51 6.46 13.41
C ASP A 72 18.51 6.04 12.33
N GLU A 73 19.72 6.60 12.34
CA GLU A 73 20.82 6.26 11.42
C GLU A 73 21.20 4.78 11.46
N ARG A 74 20.86 4.06 12.54
CA ARG A 74 21.04 2.60 12.65
C ARG A 74 20.04 1.82 11.81
N GLN A 75 18.92 2.44 11.42
CA GLN A 75 17.91 1.84 10.57
C GLN A 75 18.09 2.31 9.12
N LYS A 76 18.29 1.35 8.22
CA LYS A 76 18.49 1.65 6.80
C LYS A 76 17.20 2.15 6.16
N THR A 77 17.35 3.12 5.26
CA THR A 77 16.28 3.51 4.34
C THR A 77 15.82 2.29 3.55
N LYS A 78 14.52 2.00 3.61
CA LYS A 78 13.91 0.91 2.86
C LYS A 78 13.29 1.47 1.59
N VAL A 79 13.66 0.89 0.45
CA VAL A 79 13.18 1.24 -0.88
C VAL A 79 12.73 -0.03 -1.57
N ASP A 80 11.49 -0.06 -2.02
CA ASP A 80 10.92 -1.17 -2.79
C ASP A 80 10.23 -0.64 -4.04
N TYR A 81 10.45 -1.29 -5.18
CA TYR A 81 9.72 -0.98 -6.41
C TYR A 81 9.63 -2.20 -7.35
N ALA A 82 8.74 -2.11 -8.33
CA ALA A 82 8.71 -3.00 -9.48
C ALA A 82 8.25 -2.25 -10.72
N PHE A 83 8.98 -2.40 -11.83
CA PHE A 83 8.50 -1.95 -13.13
C PHE A 83 7.29 -2.77 -13.56
N TYR A 84 6.40 -2.19 -14.36
CA TYR A 84 5.17 -2.87 -14.77
C TYR A 84 5.38 -4.22 -15.47
N LYS A 85 6.48 -4.37 -16.22
CA LYS A 85 6.86 -5.65 -16.84
C LYS A 85 7.20 -6.74 -15.82
N ASP A 86 7.70 -6.36 -14.65
CA ASP A 86 8.15 -7.29 -13.60
C ASP A 86 7.02 -7.63 -12.61
N ILE A 87 5.90 -6.91 -12.66
CA ILE A 87 4.72 -7.17 -11.83
C ILE A 87 3.89 -8.32 -12.42
N ASP A 88 3.62 -9.32 -11.58
CA ASP A 88 2.68 -10.42 -11.81
C ASP A 88 1.24 -10.01 -11.46
N SER A 89 1.06 -9.48 -10.26
CA SER A 89 -0.26 -9.09 -9.76
C SER A 89 -0.18 -8.00 -8.69
N ILE A 90 -1.28 -7.26 -8.53
CA ILE A 90 -1.45 -6.24 -7.49
C ILE A 90 -2.72 -6.59 -6.70
N ALA A 91 -2.61 -6.67 -5.37
CA ALA A 91 -3.75 -6.94 -4.49
C ALA A 91 -3.89 -5.85 -3.42
N LEU A 92 -5.12 -5.41 -3.16
CA LEU A 92 -5.43 -4.46 -2.10
C LEU A 92 -5.70 -5.19 -0.76
N LYS A 93 -5.04 -4.75 0.31
CA LYS A 93 -5.51 -4.96 1.68
C LYS A 93 -6.07 -3.64 2.21
N ASP A 94 -7.40 -3.54 2.20
CA ASP A 94 -8.11 -2.39 2.77
C ASP A 94 -8.14 -2.50 4.30
N ARG A 95 -7.65 -1.46 4.97
CA ARG A 95 -7.68 -1.25 6.41
C ARG A 95 -8.19 0.15 6.75
N SER A 96 -8.89 0.82 5.83
CA SER A 96 -9.38 2.19 6.01
C SER A 96 -10.36 2.37 7.17
N THR A 97 -10.92 1.29 7.71
CA THR A 97 -11.76 1.28 8.93
C THR A 97 -10.98 0.99 10.20
N ALA A 98 -9.69 0.63 10.11
CA ALA A 98 -8.85 0.33 11.26
C ALA A 98 -8.18 1.62 11.78
N LEU A 99 -8.26 1.84 13.09
CA LEU A 99 -7.73 3.06 13.72
C LEU A 99 -6.20 3.17 13.64
N THR A 100 -5.49 2.05 13.72
CA THR A 100 -4.03 2.01 13.88
C THR A 100 -3.28 1.40 12.70
N TYR A 101 -3.96 1.05 11.60
CA TYR A 101 -3.33 0.34 10.49
C TYR A 101 -3.60 1.00 9.13
N ALA A 102 -2.53 1.29 8.41
CA ALA A 102 -2.61 1.75 7.02
C ALA A 102 -3.11 0.63 6.08
N SER A 103 -3.85 1.02 5.05
CA SER A 103 -4.13 0.15 3.90
C SER A 103 -2.86 -0.04 3.08
N TYR A 104 -2.80 -1.06 2.23
CA TYR A 104 -1.65 -1.23 1.33
C TYR A 104 -1.97 -2.04 0.09
N LEU A 105 -1.22 -1.78 -0.98
CA LEU A 105 -1.12 -2.66 -2.13
C LEU A 105 -0.01 -3.68 -1.87
N THR A 106 -0.29 -4.96 -2.07
CA THR A 106 0.75 -5.98 -2.20
C THR A 106 1.06 -6.13 -3.68
N VAL A 107 2.29 -5.85 -4.06
CA VAL A 107 2.79 -6.00 -5.43
C VAL A 107 3.59 -7.29 -5.48
N PHE A 108 3.10 -8.25 -6.27
CA PHE A 108 3.77 -9.53 -6.52
C PHE A 108 4.57 -9.41 -7.81
N LYS A 109 5.83 -9.87 -7.79
CA LYS A 109 6.71 -9.88 -8.95
C LYS A 109 6.81 -11.28 -9.55
N HIS A 110 7.20 -11.36 -10.82
CA HIS A 110 7.42 -12.63 -11.53
C HIS A 110 8.52 -13.50 -10.91
N ASP A 111 9.49 -12.89 -10.23
CA ASP A 111 10.55 -13.59 -9.49
C ASP A 111 10.08 -14.21 -8.15
N GLY A 112 8.78 -14.12 -7.83
CA GLY A 112 8.19 -14.62 -6.60
C GLY A 112 8.34 -13.68 -5.40
N THR A 113 9.11 -12.59 -5.51
CA THR A 113 9.22 -11.58 -4.46
C THR A 113 7.98 -10.69 -4.41
N LYS A 114 7.81 -9.99 -3.28
CA LYS A 114 6.70 -9.03 -3.09
C LYS A 114 7.08 -7.91 -2.16
N PHE A 115 6.42 -6.77 -2.33
CA PHE A 115 6.51 -5.65 -1.40
C PHE A 115 5.14 -5.01 -1.15
N ARG A 116 5.09 -4.10 -0.17
CA ARG A 116 3.88 -3.37 0.21
C ARG A 116 4.05 -1.89 -0.06
N ALA A 117 3.15 -1.33 -0.86
CA ALA A 117 2.99 0.11 -1.04
C ALA A 117 1.83 0.57 -0.13
N TYR A 118 2.15 1.20 0.98
CA TYR A 118 1.19 1.65 1.98
C TYR A 118 0.44 2.90 1.55
N ILE A 119 -0.84 2.98 1.94
CA ILE A 119 -1.77 4.05 1.61
C ILE A 119 -2.49 4.46 2.89
N ASN A 120 -2.32 5.72 3.29
CA ASN A 120 -3.05 6.31 4.39
C ASN A 120 -4.36 6.95 3.91
N GLY A 121 -5.42 6.85 4.71
CA GLY A 121 -6.67 7.58 4.48
C GLY A 121 -7.91 6.69 4.43
N ASN A 122 -9.03 7.33 4.07
CA ASN A 122 -10.34 6.69 4.07
C ASN A 122 -10.52 5.72 2.88
N LYS A 123 -11.61 4.95 2.92
CA LYS A 123 -11.95 3.93 1.91
C LYS A 123 -11.94 4.48 0.48
N GLN A 124 -12.50 5.67 0.28
CA GLN A 124 -12.58 6.30 -1.05
C GLN A 124 -11.19 6.57 -1.63
N LYS A 125 -10.28 7.13 -0.83
CA LYS A 125 -8.90 7.39 -1.23
C LYS A 125 -8.14 6.10 -1.53
N VAL A 126 -8.29 5.09 -0.67
CA VAL A 126 -7.65 3.78 -0.82
C VAL A 126 -8.12 3.09 -2.10
N GLU A 127 -9.43 3.06 -2.33
CA GLU A 127 -10.01 2.49 -3.55
C GLU A 127 -9.56 3.24 -4.81
N TYR A 128 -9.52 4.58 -4.76
CA TYR A 128 -9.08 5.39 -5.88
C TYR A 128 -7.61 5.09 -6.23
N PHE A 129 -6.72 5.12 -5.23
CA PHE A 129 -5.30 4.78 -5.43
C PHE A 129 -5.14 3.37 -6.02
N TYR A 130 -5.85 2.38 -5.47
CA TYR A 130 -5.79 1.00 -5.97
C TYR A 130 -6.27 0.87 -7.42
N LYS A 131 -7.47 1.40 -7.73
CA LYS A 131 -8.06 1.31 -9.07
C LYS A 131 -7.19 2.01 -10.11
N SER A 132 -6.62 3.16 -9.76
CA SER A 132 -5.71 3.90 -10.65
C SER A 132 -4.38 3.17 -10.87
N ALA A 133 -3.76 2.64 -9.81
CA ALA A 133 -2.53 1.85 -9.92
C ALA A 133 -2.74 0.58 -10.76
N LEU A 134 -3.85 -0.13 -10.53
CA LEU A 134 -4.22 -1.32 -11.28
C LEU A 134 -4.47 -0.99 -12.75
N GLY A 135 -5.24 0.08 -13.02
CA GLY A 135 -5.53 0.55 -14.36
C GLY A 135 -4.26 0.93 -15.12
N GLU A 136 -3.32 1.62 -14.48
CA GLU A 136 -2.05 1.96 -15.10
C GLU A 136 -1.24 0.71 -15.45
N TRP A 137 -1.03 -0.19 -14.49
CA TRP A 137 -0.31 -1.45 -14.74
C TRP A 137 -0.93 -2.27 -15.89
N MET A 138 -2.27 -2.33 -15.96
CA MET A 138 -2.97 -3.07 -17.02
C MET A 138 -2.70 -2.53 -18.43
N LYS A 139 -2.49 -1.22 -18.60
CA LYS A 139 -2.11 -0.63 -19.90
C LYS A 139 -0.79 -1.20 -20.42
N HIS A 140 0.14 -1.49 -19.52
CA HIS A 140 1.46 -2.04 -19.85
C HIS A 140 1.47 -3.58 -19.93
N ARG A 141 0.39 -4.26 -19.50
CA ARG A 141 0.28 -5.73 -19.58
C ARG A 141 -0.05 -6.21 -21.00
N ALA A 142 -0.87 -5.47 -21.75
CA ALA A 142 -1.30 -5.82 -23.10
C ALA A 142 -0.18 -5.83 -24.15
N ILE A 143 1.03 -5.40 -23.78
CA ILE A 143 2.22 -5.38 -24.64
C ILE A 143 2.97 -6.74 -24.56
N ARG A 144 2.54 -7.68 -23.70
CA ARG A 144 3.13 -9.02 -23.61
C ARG A 144 2.34 -10.06 -24.44
N PRO A 145 3.01 -10.84 -25.32
CA PRO A 145 2.37 -11.88 -26.13
C PRO A 145 1.70 -13.03 -25.35
N ASP A 146 2.02 -13.20 -24.06
CA ASP A 146 1.57 -14.29 -23.19
C ASP A 146 0.46 -13.88 -22.18
N ALA A 147 -0.03 -12.64 -22.25
CA ALA A 147 -0.91 -12.04 -21.23
C ALA A 147 -2.36 -12.58 -21.19
N SER A 148 -2.67 -13.70 -21.85
CA SER A 148 -4.01 -14.29 -21.94
C SER A 148 -4.51 -14.93 -20.63
N ALA A 149 -3.67 -15.03 -19.59
CA ALA A 149 -4.10 -15.53 -18.28
C ALA A 149 -4.99 -14.51 -17.54
N PRO A 150 -6.22 -14.89 -17.11
CA PRO A 150 -7.12 -14.01 -16.40
C PRO A 150 -6.53 -13.56 -15.07
N VAL A 151 -6.74 -12.29 -14.72
CA VAL A 151 -6.42 -11.76 -13.39
C VAL A 151 -7.32 -12.46 -12.38
N VAL A 152 -6.77 -13.49 -11.71
CA VAL A 152 -7.45 -14.09 -10.56
C VAL A 152 -7.47 -13.05 -9.46
N ASN A 153 -8.64 -12.47 -9.22
CA ASN A 153 -8.87 -11.57 -8.09
C ASN A 153 -8.78 -12.38 -6.79
N ARG A 154 -7.55 -12.59 -6.29
CA ARG A 154 -7.27 -13.45 -5.12
C ARG A 154 -8.00 -12.98 -3.86
N SER A 155 -8.46 -11.73 -3.76
CA SER A 155 -9.25 -11.26 -2.62
C SER A 155 -10.61 -11.95 -2.57
N LYS A 156 -11.29 -12.15 -3.71
CA LYS A 156 -12.54 -12.93 -3.76
C LYS A 156 -12.30 -14.41 -3.46
N GLN A 157 -11.16 -14.96 -3.87
CA GLN A 157 -10.88 -16.38 -3.69
C GLN A 157 -10.54 -16.74 -2.24
N ILE A 158 -9.92 -15.82 -1.49
CA ILE A 158 -9.72 -15.99 -0.04
C ILE A 158 -11.08 -16.00 0.70
N ASP A 159 -12.01 -15.10 0.35
CA ASP A 159 -13.34 -15.07 0.98
C ASP A 159 -14.18 -16.32 0.67
N VAL A 160 -14.10 -16.85 -0.57
CA VAL A 160 -14.79 -18.09 -0.96
C VAL A 160 -14.20 -19.30 -0.24
N ASN A 161 -12.88 -19.44 -0.19
CA ASN A 161 -12.22 -20.55 0.49
C ASN A 161 -12.49 -20.53 2.00
N THR A 162 -12.53 -19.34 2.62
CA THR A 162 -12.84 -19.20 4.05
C THR A 162 -14.30 -19.58 4.35
N ARG A 163 -15.25 -19.20 3.48
CA ARG A 163 -16.65 -19.64 3.63
C ARG A 163 -16.81 -21.15 3.43
N GLN A 164 -16.08 -21.74 2.50
CA GLN A 164 -16.13 -23.17 2.24
C GLN A 164 -15.50 -23.98 3.40
N MET A 165 -14.40 -23.49 3.98
CA MET A 165 -13.75 -24.07 5.16
C MET A 165 -14.63 -24.04 6.42
N MET A 166 -15.44 -23.00 6.62
CA MET A 166 -16.39 -22.94 7.75
C MET A 166 -17.57 -23.90 7.60
N MET A 167 -17.87 -24.37 6.39
CA MET A 167 -18.99 -25.29 6.14
C MET A 167 -18.61 -26.77 6.21
N THR A 168 -17.34 -27.12 5.96
CA THR A 168 -16.94 -28.54 5.79
C THR A 168 -16.16 -29.14 6.95
N GLY A 169 -15.81 -28.37 7.99
CA GLY A 169 -15.24 -28.90 9.24
C GLY A 169 -13.94 -29.72 9.12
N LYS A 170 -13.23 -29.65 7.98
CA LYS A 170 -11.99 -30.39 7.76
C LYS A 170 -10.80 -29.44 7.81
N MET A 171 -9.99 -29.57 8.86
CA MET A 171 -8.65 -28.99 8.91
C MET A 171 -7.73 -29.83 8.02
N ASP A 172 -7.19 -29.23 6.96
CA ASP A 172 -6.06 -29.79 6.25
C ASP A 172 -4.85 -28.88 6.50
N THR A 173 -3.95 -29.35 7.36
CA THR A 173 -2.71 -28.68 7.72
C THR A 173 -1.71 -28.83 6.58
N THR A 174 -1.69 -27.88 5.65
CA THR A 174 -0.50 -27.64 4.82
C THR A 174 0.24 -26.43 5.35
N ILE A 175 1.36 -26.70 6.02
CA ILE A 175 2.31 -25.72 6.54
C ILE A 175 2.95 -24.96 5.36
N TYR A 176 2.83 -23.63 5.35
CA TYR A 176 3.67 -22.75 4.52
C TYR A 176 4.37 -21.69 5.40
N GLY A 177 5.60 -22.01 5.78
CA GLY A 177 6.76 -21.11 5.71
C GLY A 177 6.77 -19.84 6.57
N ASN A 178 7.50 -19.92 7.68
CA ASN A 178 8.27 -18.88 8.38
C ASN A 178 7.69 -17.45 8.41
N GLN A 179 6.85 -17.22 9.42
CA GLN A 179 6.49 -15.90 9.91
C GLN A 179 7.58 -15.44 10.90
N ILE A 180 8.40 -14.45 10.52
CA ILE A 180 9.17 -13.69 11.51
C ILE A 180 8.19 -12.77 12.23
N ILE A 181 7.83 -13.16 13.45
CA ILE A 181 7.03 -12.37 14.39
C ILE A 181 7.99 -11.40 15.06
N TYR A 182 7.80 -10.09 14.86
CA TYR A 182 8.40 -9.09 15.74
C TYR A 182 7.55 -9.01 17.01
N PRO A 183 8.10 -9.24 18.21
CA PRO A 183 7.36 -9.06 19.45
C PRO A 183 7.30 -7.56 19.75
N PHE A 184 6.10 -6.99 19.87
CA PHE A 184 5.94 -5.72 20.59
C PHE A 184 5.10 -5.98 21.83
N LYS A 185 5.65 -5.55 22.98
CA LYS A 185 5.19 -5.86 24.32
C LYS A 185 3.75 -5.40 24.54
N ASP A 186 2.97 -6.34 25.04
CA ASP A 186 1.61 -6.18 25.54
C ASP A 186 1.66 -5.33 26.82
N THR A 187 1.16 -4.09 26.77
CA THR A 187 0.71 -3.38 27.98
C THR A 187 -0.80 -3.33 27.92
N SER A 188 -1.39 -4.30 28.61
CA SER A 188 -2.82 -4.40 28.84
C SER A 188 -3.30 -3.23 29.70
N TYR A 189 -4.20 -2.40 29.16
CA TYR A 189 -5.06 -1.56 29.98
C TYR A 189 -6.39 -2.28 30.13
N LYS A 190 -6.61 -2.85 31.33
CA LYS A 190 -7.94 -3.27 31.80
C LYS A 190 -8.83 -2.04 31.86
N CYS A 191 -9.88 -2.00 31.05
CA CYS A 191 -10.98 -1.05 31.21
C CYS A 191 -12.01 -1.69 32.15
N GLU A 192 -11.93 -1.43 33.46
CA GLU A 192 -13.01 -1.74 34.39
C GLU A 192 -14.09 -0.66 34.27
N SER A 193 -15.26 -1.05 33.79
CA SER A 193 -16.48 -0.25 33.84
C SER A 193 -16.98 -0.18 35.29
N ARG A 194 -16.99 1.01 35.89
CA ARG A 194 -17.84 1.30 37.06
C ARG A 194 -19.00 2.17 36.63
N VAL A 195 -20.16 1.53 36.49
CA VAL A 195 -21.47 2.18 36.56
C VAL A 195 -21.64 2.70 37.99
N LYS A 196 -22.05 3.97 38.14
CA LYS A 196 -22.65 4.47 39.37
C LYS A 196 -24.08 4.89 39.04
N TYR A 197 -24.98 4.43 39.92
CA TYR A 197 -26.44 4.59 39.91
C TYR A 197 -26.90 6.03 39.78
#